data_AF-A0A5B1BIX9-F1
#
_entry.id   AF-A0A5B1BIX9-F1
#
_cell.length_a   1.000
_cell.length_b   1.000
_cell.length_c   1.000
_cell.angle_alpha   90.00
_cell.angle_beta   90.00
_cell.angle_gamma   90.00
#
_symmetry.space_group_name_H-M   'P 1'
#
loop_
_entity.id
_entity.type
_entity.pdbx_description
1 polymer ?
#
loop_
_entity_poly.entity_id
_entity_poly.type
_entity_poly.pdbx_seq_one_letter_code
_entity_poly.pdbx_strand_id
1 'polypeptide(L)'
;MKFKDVSRSGGYIKQAEHKQYIFKIYDKGLQYNLPEERIRIELKFTRMEKLNKIGIHTLSDLKNCATFKPLKELLQSEWKLLLLYEPPLLSDSLPLIVKNKKQFQWKDFDYWINLTKQERNRQRKKYLEYVETHTSNLHQQIANKINYKFNHLIRNDYQLTV
;
A
#
# COMPACT_ATOMS: atom_id res chain seq x y z
N MET A 1 9.60 3.51 12.59
CA MET A 1 8.76 2.62 11.76
C MET A 1 9.38 1.25 11.87
N LYS A 2 8.61 0.25 12.33
CA LYS A 2 9.08 -1.12 12.47
C LYS A 2 8.35 -1.97 11.44
N PHE A 3 9.07 -2.79 10.68
CA PHE A 3 8.47 -3.76 9.77
C PHE A 3 8.42 -5.11 10.47
N LYS A 4 7.32 -5.83 10.27
CA LYS A 4 7.15 -7.17 10.82
C LYS A 4 6.46 -8.05 9.80
N ASP A 5 6.99 -9.24 9.67
CA ASP A 5 6.27 -10.36 9.07
C ASP A 5 5.49 -11.03 10.18
N VAL A 6 4.17 -11.10 10.02
CA VAL A 6 3.30 -11.75 11.00
C VAL A 6 2.61 -12.90 10.31
N SER A 7 3.01 -14.13 10.64
CA SER A 7 2.21 -15.31 10.35
C SER A 7 1.17 -15.43 11.46
N ARG A 8 -0.11 -15.27 11.11
CA ARG A 8 -1.23 -15.75 11.93
C ARG A 8 -1.96 -16.80 11.12
N SER A 9 -2.41 -17.85 11.80
CA SER A 9 -3.17 -18.99 11.28
C SER A 9 -3.88 -18.69 9.95
N GLY A 10 -3.26 -19.12 8.84
CA GLY A 10 -3.85 -19.08 7.50
C GLY A 10 -3.49 -17.89 6.59
N GLY A 11 -2.49 -17.06 6.87
CA GLY A 11 -2.15 -15.96 5.93
C GLY A 11 -0.74 -15.38 6.05
N TYR A 12 -0.16 -14.99 4.91
CA TYR A 12 1.05 -14.16 4.85
C TYR A 12 0.66 -12.67 4.99
N ILE A 13 1.04 -12.05 6.11
CA ILE A 13 0.79 -10.62 6.36
C ILE A 13 2.11 -9.86 6.36
N LYS A 14 2.21 -8.86 5.48
CA LYS A 14 3.25 -7.85 5.51
C LYS A 14 2.71 -6.58 6.18
N GLN A 15 3.39 -6.09 7.22
CA GLN A 15 2.95 -4.89 7.92
C GLN A 15 4.07 -3.90 8.25
N ALA A 16 3.71 -2.61 8.20
CA ALA A 16 4.54 -1.49 8.63
C ALA A 16 3.86 -0.77 9.81
N GLU A 17 4.53 -0.75 10.97
CA GLU A 17 4.05 -0.11 12.19
C GLU A 17 4.49 1.36 12.26
N HIS A 18 3.50 2.26 12.30
CA HIS A 18 3.65 3.68 12.54
C HIS A 18 3.13 4.03 13.94
N LYS A 19 3.39 5.26 14.40
CA LYS A 19 3.02 5.70 15.76
C LYS A 19 1.50 5.67 16.03
N GLN A 20 0.68 5.90 15.00
CA GLN A 20 -0.78 6.05 15.12
C GLN A 20 -1.56 4.99 14.33
N TYR A 21 -0.91 4.19 13.49
CA TYR A 21 -1.56 3.18 12.65
C TYR A 21 -0.57 2.08 12.23
N ILE A 22 -1.12 0.98 11.73
CA ILE A 22 -0.39 -0.13 11.11
C ILE A 22 -0.90 -0.27 9.69
N PHE A 23 0.00 -0.17 8.71
CA PHE A 23 -0.31 -0.50 7.33
C PHE A 23 -0.17 -2.00 7.14
N LYS A 24 -1.16 -2.67 6.53
CA LYS A 24 -1.13 -4.12 6.28
C LYS A 24 -1.50 -4.46 4.84
N ILE A 25 -0.79 -5.44 4.29
CA ILE A 25 -1.13 -6.11 3.03
C ILE A 25 -1.10 -7.60 3.29
N TYR A 26 -2.17 -8.30 2.91
CA TYR A 26 -2.28 -9.73 3.13
C TYR A 26 -3.27 -10.42 2.21
N ASP A 27 -3.07 -11.72 2.04
CA ASP A 27 -4.04 -12.61 1.42
C ASP A 27 -5.20 -12.88 2.38
N LYS A 28 -6.33 -12.25 2.07
CA LYS A 28 -7.59 -12.36 2.79
C LYS A 28 -8.38 -13.59 2.36
N GLY A 29 -8.17 -14.07 1.14
CA GLY A 29 -8.75 -15.31 0.64
C GLY A 29 -8.25 -16.48 1.46
N LEU A 30 -6.91 -16.61 1.57
CA LEU A 30 -6.28 -17.66 2.38
C LEU A 30 -6.69 -17.58 3.86
N GLN A 31 -6.75 -16.37 4.45
CA GLN A 31 -7.12 -16.21 5.86
C GLN A 31 -8.52 -16.77 6.19
N TYR A 32 -9.46 -16.71 5.25
CA TYR A 32 -10.83 -17.20 5.44
C TYR A 32 -11.16 -18.42 4.57
N ASN A 33 -10.15 -19.07 3.98
CA ASN A 33 -10.32 -20.20 3.07
C ASN A 33 -11.37 -19.94 1.98
N LEU A 34 -11.34 -18.74 1.38
CA LEU A 34 -12.24 -18.36 0.30
C LEU A 34 -11.79 -19.02 -1.02
N PRO A 35 -12.71 -19.40 -1.90
CA PRO A 35 -12.37 -20.04 -3.18
C PRO A 35 -11.64 -19.12 -4.15
N GLU A 36 -11.64 -17.81 -3.90
CA GLU A 36 -11.01 -16.79 -4.72
C GLU A 36 -9.89 -16.08 -3.95
N GLU A 37 -8.80 -15.80 -4.65
CA GLU A 37 -7.73 -14.95 -4.13
C GLU A 37 -8.25 -13.52 -3.88
N ARG A 38 -8.06 -13.03 -2.65
CA ARG A 38 -8.46 -11.66 -2.28
C ARG A 38 -7.35 -10.99 -1.51
N ILE A 39 -6.72 -9.99 -2.12
CA ILE A 39 -5.77 -9.14 -1.41
C ILE A 39 -6.53 -8.08 -0.60
N ARG A 40 -6.12 -7.86 0.66
CA ARG A 40 -6.58 -6.71 1.45
C ARG A 40 -5.44 -5.74 1.72
N ILE A 41 -5.73 -4.46 1.52
CA ILE A 41 -4.89 -3.33 1.88
C ILE A 41 -5.62 -2.58 3.00
N GLU A 42 -5.00 -2.47 4.17
CA GLU A 42 -5.67 -2.01 5.39
C GLU A 42 -4.80 -0.99 6.16
N LEU A 43 -5.44 0.09 6.62
CA LEU A 43 -4.91 1.00 7.64
C LEU A 43 -5.59 0.71 8.97
N LYS A 44 -4.90 0.02 9.88
CA LYS A 44 -5.38 -0.20 11.25
C LYS A 44 -4.93 0.94 12.15
N PHE A 45 -5.82 1.87 12.48
CA PHE A 45 -5.53 2.95 13.43
C PHE A 45 -5.43 2.41 14.86
N THR A 46 -4.38 2.84 15.57
CA THR A 46 -4.18 2.57 17.01
C THR A 46 -4.39 3.82 17.87
N ARG A 47 -4.50 4.99 17.24
CA ARG A 47 -4.80 6.28 17.86
C ARG A 47 -5.73 7.10 16.97
N MET A 48 -6.66 7.82 17.58
CA MET A 48 -7.69 8.59 16.87
C MET A 48 -7.21 9.93 16.31
N GLU A 49 -6.06 10.45 16.73
CA GLU A 49 -5.59 11.80 16.33
C GLU A 49 -5.61 12.06 14.82
N LYS A 50 -5.22 11.07 14.00
CA LYS A 50 -5.22 11.18 12.54
C LYS A 50 -6.63 11.13 11.93
N LEU A 51 -7.54 10.38 12.53
CA LEU A 51 -8.95 10.30 12.12
C LEU A 51 -9.72 11.56 12.55
N ASN A 52 -9.46 12.07 13.75
CA ASN A 52 -10.04 13.32 14.26
C ASN A 52 -9.72 14.50 13.32
N LYS A 53 -8.49 14.55 12.76
CA LYS A 53 -8.09 15.59 11.78
C LYS A 53 -8.90 15.58 10.48
N ILE A 54 -9.58 14.48 10.17
CA ILE A 54 -10.47 14.36 9.02
C ILE A 54 -11.95 14.28 9.42
N GLY A 55 -12.28 14.68 10.65
CA GLY A 55 -13.66 14.75 11.15
C GLY A 55 -14.28 13.42 11.59
N ILE A 56 -13.45 12.40 11.86
CA ILE A 56 -13.93 11.09 12.34
C ILE A 56 -13.49 10.90 13.79
N HIS A 57 -14.45 11.01 14.70
CA HIS A 57 -14.24 10.88 16.14
C HIS A 57 -14.85 9.58 16.69
N THR A 58 -15.93 9.11 16.06
CA THR A 58 -16.69 7.92 16.47
C THR A 58 -17.07 7.08 15.25
N LEU A 59 -17.55 5.86 15.52
CA LEU A 59 -18.11 5.02 14.47
C LEU A 59 -19.35 5.65 13.81
N SER A 60 -20.13 6.45 14.56
CA SER A 60 -21.34 7.06 14.03
C SER A 60 -21.06 8.10 12.94
N ASP A 61 -19.86 8.71 12.94
CA ASP A 61 -19.46 9.68 11.91
C ASP A 61 -19.35 9.00 10.53
N LEU A 62 -19.13 7.69 10.49
CA LEU A 62 -19.10 6.92 9.24
C LEU A 62 -20.49 6.74 8.59
N LYS A 63 -21.57 7.13 9.28
CA LYS A 63 -22.90 7.23 8.66
C LYS A 63 -22.99 8.42 7.71
N ASN A 64 -22.12 9.42 7.88
CA ASN A 64 -22.06 10.57 6.99
C ASN A 64 -21.11 10.27 5.83
N CYS A 65 -21.66 10.09 4.63
CA CYS A 65 -20.89 9.80 3.42
C CYS A 65 -19.86 10.90 3.07
N ALA A 66 -20.00 12.12 3.59
CA ALA A 66 -19.00 13.17 3.42
C ALA A 66 -17.63 12.76 4.00
N THR A 67 -17.60 11.87 5.00
CA THR A 67 -16.36 11.36 5.61
C THR A 67 -15.61 10.36 4.71
N PHE A 68 -16.27 9.82 3.68
CA PHE A 68 -15.69 8.77 2.85
C PHE A 68 -14.58 9.31 1.93
N LYS A 69 -14.76 10.49 1.35
CA LYS A 69 -13.71 11.10 0.52
C LYS A 69 -12.40 11.32 1.30
N PRO A 70 -12.41 11.93 2.50
CA PRO A 70 -11.23 12.01 3.35
C PRO A 70 -10.61 10.65 3.70
N LEU A 71 -11.42 9.62 3.97
CA LEU A 71 -10.91 8.26 4.21
C LEU A 71 -10.19 7.67 2.98
N LYS A 72 -10.73 7.89 1.77
CA LYS A 72 -10.07 7.48 0.53
C LYS A 72 -8.73 8.15 0.38
N GLU A 73 -8.70 9.47 0.55
CA GLU A 73 -7.49 10.29 0.41
C GLU A 73 -6.43 9.88 1.45
N LEU A 74 -6.86 9.54 2.66
CA LEU A 74 -6.00 8.99 3.69
C LEU A 74 -5.38 7.65 3.27
N LEU A 75 -6.17 6.71 2.75
CA LEU A 75 -5.65 5.43 2.28
C LEU A 75 -4.71 5.60 1.08
N GLN A 76 -5.08 6.44 0.12
CA GLN A 76 -4.28 6.70 -1.08
C GLN A 76 -2.95 7.40 -0.76
N SER A 77 -2.96 8.38 0.14
CA SER A 77 -1.73 9.07 0.56
C SER A 77 -0.78 8.11 1.26
N GLU A 78 -1.28 7.23 2.13
CA GLU A 78 -0.44 6.21 2.78
C GLU A 78 0.10 5.18 1.80
N TRP A 79 -0.72 4.71 0.85
CA TRP A 79 -0.26 3.81 -0.20
C TRP A 79 0.87 4.42 -1.03
N LYS A 80 0.75 5.71 -1.40
CA LYS A 80 1.78 6.45 -2.14
C LYS A 80 3.12 6.50 -1.43
N LEU A 81 3.14 6.48 -0.10
CA LEU A 81 4.38 6.50 0.68
C LEU A 81 5.12 5.16 0.68
N LEU A 82 4.43 4.06 0.41
CA LEU A 82 5.06 2.73 0.37
C LEU A 82 6.03 2.60 -0.81
N LEU A 83 7.08 1.82 -0.59
CA LEU A 83 7.97 1.34 -1.64
C LEU A 83 7.60 -0.11 -1.89
N LEU A 84 7.08 -0.40 -3.08
CA LEU A 84 6.84 -1.74 -3.57
C LEU A 84 7.97 -2.09 -4.52
N TYR A 85 8.73 -3.15 -4.22
CA TYR A 85 9.73 -3.67 -5.15
C TYR A 85 9.04 -4.35 -6.34
N GLU A 86 9.44 -3.98 -7.56
CA GLU A 86 8.92 -4.55 -8.80
C GLU A 86 10.05 -5.10 -9.67
N PRO A 87 9.92 -6.35 -10.18
CA PRO A 87 10.88 -6.88 -11.14
C PRO A 87 10.75 -6.15 -12.49
N PRO A 88 11.82 -6.14 -13.31
CA PRO A 88 11.76 -5.58 -14.66
C PRO A 88 10.80 -6.36 -15.56
N LEU A 89 10.35 -5.72 -16.65
CA LEU A 89 9.57 -6.38 -17.69
C LEU A 89 10.39 -7.49 -18.38
N LEU A 90 9.70 -8.56 -18.81
CA LEU A 90 10.33 -9.69 -19.52
C LEU A 90 10.98 -9.25 -20.84
N SER A 91 10.46 -8.22 -21.52
CA SER A 91 11.09 -7.68 -22.74
C SER A 91 12.45 -7.03 -22.49
N ASP A 92 12.69 -6.57 -21.27
CA ASP A 92 13.94 -5.95 -20.84
C ASP A 92 14.92 -7.00 -20.28
N SER A 93 14.55 -8.30 -20.32
CA SER A 93 15.42 -9.41 -19.96
C SER A 93 16.44 -9.72 -21.07
N LEU A 94 17.23 -8.73 -21.46
CA LEU A 94 18.60 -9.00 -21.93
C LEU A 94 19.34 -9.77 -20.82
N PRO A 95 20.28 -10.66 -21.15
CA PRO A 95 20.74 -11.72 -20.26
C PRO A 95 21.06 -11.19 -18.86
N LEU A 96 20.48 -11.88 -17.86
CA LEU A 96 20.47 -11.77 -16.38
C LEU A 96 21.70 -11.20 -15.61
N ILE A 97 22.70 -10.60 -16.26
CA ILE A 97 24.06 -10.39 -15.75
C ILE A 97 24.63 -9.03 -16.16
N VAL A 98 23.82 -7.96 -16.27
CA VAL A 98 24.32 -6.67 -15.79
C VAL A 98 23.80 -6.53 -14.38
N LYS A 99 24.64 -6.97 -13.43
CA LYS A 99 24.52 -6.82 -11.99
C LYS A 99 24.18 -5.35 -11.65
N ASN A 100 22.91 -4.96 -11.78
CA ASN A 100 22.48 -3.68 -11.30
C ASN A 100 22.39 -3.80 -9.78
N LYS A 101 23.54 -3.58 -9.12
CA LYS A 101 23.70 -3.47 -7.66
C LYS A 101 22.54 -2.68 -7.04
N LYS A 102 22.01 -1.71 -7.78
CA LYS A 102 20.83 -0.92 -7.43
C LYS A 102 19.55 -1.73 -7.28
N GLN A 103 19.22 -2.64 -8.20
CA GLN A 103 18.02 -3.48 -8.09
C GLN A 103 18.10 -4.39 -6.85
N PHE A 104 19.27 -4.99 -6.59
CA PHE A 104 19.50 -5.76 -5.36
C PHE A 104 19.36 -4.89 -4.11
N GLN A 105 19.96 -3.69 -4.12
CA GLN A 105 19.82 -2.72 -3.02
C GLN A 105 18.37 -2.29 -2.80
N TRP A 106 17.61 -1.99 -3.85
CA TRP A 106 16.23 -1.53 -3.72
C TRP A 106 15.27 -2.63 -3.29
N LYS A 107 15.57 -3.90 -3.61
CA LYS A 107 14.85 -5.07 -3.08
C LYS A 107 15.15 -5.29 -1.59
N ASP A 108 16.36 -4.97 -1.16
CA ASP A 108 16.82 -5.18 0.20
C ASP A 108 16.21 -4.16 1.17
N PHE A 109 15.56 -4.67 2.21
CA PHE A 109 14.94 -3.86 3.24
C PHE A 109 15.98 -3.13 4.12
N ASP A 110 17.08 -3.80 4.46
CA ASP A 110 18.12 -3.26 5.34
C ASP A 110 18.86 -2.11 4.68
N TYR A 111 19.02 -2.17 3.35
CA TYR A 111 19.51 -1.05 2.55
C TYR A 111 18.73 0.24 2.86
N TRP A 112 17.41 0.21 2.78
CA TRP A 112 16.57 1.40 2.98
C TRP A 112 16.60 1.94 4.41
N ILE A 113 16.68 1.05 5.41
CA ILE A 113 16.78 1.45 6.83
C ILE A 113 18.07 2.21 7.08
N ASN A 114 19.18 1.70 6.54
CA ASN A 114 20.53 2.20 6.82
C ASN A 114 20.85 3.51 6.08
N LEU A 115 20.03 3.94 5.12
CA LEU A 115 20.18 5.24 4.47
C LEU A 115 19.78 6.40 5.39
N THR A 116 20.53 7.49 5.32
CA THR A 116 20.10 8.79 5.85
C THR A 116 18.83 9.29 5.14
N LYS A 117 18.15 10.28 5.74
CA LYS A 117 16.94 10.87 5.15
C LYS A 117 17.19 11.42 3.73
N GLN A 118 18.30 12.13 3.53
CA GLN A 118 18.64 12.74 2.24
C GLN A 118 18.94 11.66 1.19
N GLU A 119 19.71 10.64 1.56
CA GLU A 119 20.01 9.52 0.66
C GLU A 119 18.76 8.73 0.31
N ARG A 120 17.89 8.45 1.29
CA ARG A 120 16.62 7.75 1.08
C ARG A 120 15.75 8.48 0.06
N ASN A 121 15.63 9.80 0.19
CA ASN A 121 14.88 10.61 -0.78
C ASN A 121 15.48 10.52 -2.19
N ARG A 122 16.81 10.64 -2.30
CA ARG A 122 17.53 10.52 -3.58
C ARG A 122 17.36 9.14 -4.21
N GLN A 123 17.50 8.07 -3.43
CA GLN A 123 17.36 6.69 -3.91
C GLN A 123 15.90 6.38 -4.26
N ARG A 124 14.94 6.88 -3.49
CA ARG A 124 13.51 6.77 -3.81
C ARG A 124 13.19 7.39 -5.15
N LYS A 125 13.68 8.60 -5.44
CA LYS A 125 13.46 9.25 -6.74
C LYS A 125 13.96 8.38 -7.90
N LYS A 126 15.21 7.92 -7.80
CA LYS A 126 15.81 7.02 -8.80
C LYS A 126 15.04 5.71 -8.97
N TYR A 127 14.55 5.15 -7.86
CA TYR A 127 13.76 3.93 -7.90
C TYR A 127 12.42 4.14 -8.60
N LEU A 128 11.72 5.24 -8.32
CA LEU A 128 10.46 5.57 -8.98
C LEU A 128 10.64 5.79 -10.49
N GLU A 129 11.70 6.49 -10.89
CA GLU A 129 12.07 6.64 -12.31
C GLU A 129 12.30 5.27 -12.98
N TYR A 130 12.99 4.35 -12.30
CA TYR A 130 13.18 2.98 -12.78
C TYR A 130 11.85 2.22 -12.91
N VAL A 131 10.96 2.31 -11.91
CA VAL A 131 9.64 1.66 -11.95
C VAL A 131 8.81 2.14 -13.13
N GLU A 132 8.80 3.45 -13.37
CA GLU A 132 8.03 4.06 -14.47
C GLU A 132 8.52 3.62 -15.85
N THR A 133 9.81 3.31 -16.00
CA THR A 133 10.44 3.08 -17.31
C THR A 133 10.71 1.61 -17.63
N HIS A 134 10.88 0.75 -16.62
CA HIS A 134 11.36 -0.64 -16.80
C HIS A 134 10.44 -1.69 -16.16
N THR A 135 9.32 -1.29 -15.56
CA THR A 135 8.42 -2.23 -14.87
C THR A 135 6.98 -2.02 -15.32
N SER A 136 6.08 -2.90 -14.86
CA SER A 136 4.65 -2.75 -15.08
C SER A 136 4.03 -1.58 -14.31
N ASN A 137 4.76 -0.97 -13.38
CA ASN A 137 4.25 0.09 -12.49
C ASN A 137 3.02 -0.37 -11.68
N LEU A 138 3.12 -1.59 -11.13
CA LEU A 138 2.13 -2.26 -10.31
C LEU A 138 1.70 -1.39 -9.12
N HIS A 139 2.63 -0.63 -8.53
CA HIS A 139 2.30 0.30 -7.45
C HIS A 139 1.22 1.31 -7.86
N GLN A 140 1.37 1.94 -9.04
CA GLN A 140 0.37 2.86 -9.58
C GLN A 140 -0.90 2.13 -10.04
N GLN A 141 -0.78 0.93 -10.62
CA GLN A 141 -1.95 0.13 -10.99
C GLN A 141 -2.83 -0.21 -9.78
N ILE A 142 -2.22 -0.59 -8.65
CA ILE A 142 -2.94 -0.85 -7.39
C ILE A 142 -3.57 0.44 -6.87
N ALA A 143 -2.87 1.58 -6.93
CA ALA A 143 -3.45 2.88 -6.54
C ALA A 143 -4.72 3.20 -7.34
N ASN A 144 -4.69 2.92 -8.65
CA ASN A 144 -5.84 3.08 -9.53
C ASN A 144 -6.97 2.10 -9.18
N LYS A 145 -6.67 0.84 -8.87
CA LYS A 145 -7.66 -0.16 -8.43
C LYS A 145 -8.30 0.21 -7.08
N ILE A 146 -7.54 0.75 -6.13
CA ILE A 146 -8.08 1.29 -4.87
C ILE A 146 -9.08 2.40 -5.17
N ASN A 147 -8.71 3.36 -6.03
CA ASN A 147 -9.60 4.47 -6.42
C ASN A 147 -10.88 3.96 -7.09
N TYR A 148 -10.75 3.04 -8.05
CA TYR A 148 -11.86 2.45 -8.76
C TYR A 148 -12.81 1.72 -7.80
N LYS A 149 -12.28 0.83 -6.96
CA LYS A 149 -13.07 0.06 -6.00
C LYS A 149 -13.82 0.98 -5.04
N PHE A 150 -13.17 2.03 -4.55
CA PHE A 150 -13.79 2.99 -3.64
C PHE A 150 -14.95 3.74 -4.30
N ASN A 151 -14.73 4.27 -5.51
CA ASN A 151 -15.79 4.97 -6.25
C ASN A 151 -16.95 4.04 -6.60
N HIS A 152 -16.67 2.77 -6.93
CA HIS A 152 -17.70 1.77 -7.20
C HIS A 152 -18.55 1.46 -5.96
N LEU A 153 -17.93 1.29 -4.78
CA LEU A 153 -18.65 1.05 -3.52
C LEU A 153 -19.58 2.21 -3.19
N ILE A 154 -19.06 3.44 -3.28
CA ILE A 154 -19.85 4.65 -3.04
C ILE A 154 -21.03 4.77 -3.99
N ARG A 155 -20.83 4.56 -5.29
CA ARG A 155 -21.91 4.68 -6.29
C ARG A 155 -23.01 3.64 -6.07
N ASN A 156 -22.67 2.41 -5.69
CA ASN A 156 -23.65 1.36 -5.45
C ASN A 156 -24.43 1.57 -4.15
N ASP A 157 -23.82 2.12 -3.11
CA ASP A 157 -24.54 2.46 -1.87
C ASP A 157 -25.59 3.57 -2.11
N TYR A 158 -25.31 4.51 -3.02
CA TYR A 158 -26.28 5.55 -3.43
C TYR A 158 -27.44 5.04 -4.28
N GLN A 159 -27.36 3.83 -4.84
CA GLN A 159 -28.48 3.21 -5.56
C GLN A 159 -29.42 2.42 -4.63
N LEU A 160 -29.00 2.16 -3.38
CA LEU A 160 -29.80 1.43 -2.38
C LEU A 160 -30.57 2.38 -1.44
N THR A 161 -30.54 3.69 -1.70
CA THR A 161 -31.22 4.73 -0.89
C THR A 161 -32.32 5.48 -1.65
N VAL A 162 -32.77 4.96 -2.79
CA VAL A 162 -33.94 5.50 -3.55
C VAL A 162 -35.08 4.49 -3.53
#